data_AF-A0A4Q2XIG0-F1
#
_entry.id   AF-A0A4Q2XIG0-F1
#
_cell.length_a   1.000
_cell.length_b   1.000
_cell.length_c   1.000
_cell.angle_alpha   90.00
_cell.angle_beta   90.00
_cell.angle_gamma   90.00
#
_symmetry.space_group_name_H-M   'P 1'
#
loop_
_entity.id
_entity.type
_entity.pdbx_description
1 polymer ?
#
loop_
_entity_poly.entity_id
_entity_poly.type
_entity_poly.pdbx_seq_one_letter_code
_entity_poly.pdbx_strand_id
1 'polypeptide(L)'
;MTLHDYLLLVGFLWALYAVIPAILTFPVVFWSRRRVRWYPWELLAFVLPFAVWLTLKWQRVDPSLEKGIDNLLESLFVGLGIPCATLMRVAVGQSCGRYGKVLAMVLLLLLCGLAAAVYFFTPDLGGRIGC
;
A
#
# COMPACT_ATOMS: atom_id res chain seq x y z
N MET A 1 24.94 -0.45 -8.43
CA MET A 1 23.89 -1.45 -8.16
C MET A 1 23.53 -2.11 -9.48
N THR A 2 23.58 -3.44 -9.58
CA THR A 2 23.25 -4.13 -10.85
C THR A 2 21.72 -4.23 -11.01
N LEU A 3 21.24 -4.43 -12.25
CA LEU A 3 19.80 -4.61 -12.52
C LEU A 3 19.20 -5.75 -11.68
N HIS A 4 19.97 -6.82 -11.46
CA HIS A 4 19.57 -7.95 -10.63
C HIS A 4 19.35 -7.54 -9.16
N ASP A 5 20.27 -6.78 -8.59
CA ASP A 5 20.16 -6.31 -7.20
C ASP A 5 18.95 -5.40 -7.01
N TYR A 6 18.61 -4.60 -8.03
CA TYR A 6 17.43 -3.75 -8.03
C TYR A 6 16.12 -4.54 -8.05
N LEU A 7 16.02 -5.56 -8.91
CA LEU A 7 14.83 -6.42 -8.94
C LEU A 7 14.63 -7.17 -7.63
N LEU A 8 15.72 -7.64 -7.00
CA LEU A 8 15.66 -8.26 -5.68
C LEU A 8 15.18 -7.29 -4.60
N LEU A 9 15.69 -6.05 -4.60
CA LEU A 9 15.26 -5.02 -3.65
C LEU A 9 13.78 -4.68 -3.81
N VAL A 10 13.30 -4.47 -5.04
CA VAL A 10 11.87 -4.17 -5.31
C VAL A 10 10.99 -5.35 -4.90
N GLY A 11 11.40 -6.58 -5.21
CA GLY A 11 10.69 -7.78 -4.79
C GLY A 11 10.59 -7.92 -3.27
N PHE A 12 11.69 -7.63 -2.56
CA PHE A 12 11.71 -7.63 -1.09
C PHE A 12 10.80 -6.56 -0.48
N LEU A 13 10.85 -5.33 -1.01
CA LEU A 13 9.98 -4.23 -0.57
C LEU A 13 8.50 -4.53 -0.83
N TRP A 14 8.18 -5.12 -1.98
CA TRP A 14 6.83 -5.57 -2.31
C TRP A 14 6.39 -6.69 -1.36
N ALA A 15 7.27 -7.66 -1.05
CA ALA A 15 6.95 -8.73 -0.13
C ALA A 15 6.63 -8.19 1.27
N LEU A 16 7.41 -7.24 1.80
CA LEU A 16 7.10 -6.57 3.07
C LEU A 16 5.75 -5.83 3.03
N TYR A 17 5.50 -5.10 1.94
CA TYR A 17 4.25 -4.40 1.70
C TYR A 17 3.04 -5.33 1.58
N ALA A 18 3.19 -6.50 0.96
CA ALA A 18 2.06 -7.38 0.65
C ALA A 18 1.84 -8.43 1.75
N VAL A 19 2.89 -9.07 2.25
CA VAL A 19 2.80 -10.23 3.15
C VAL A 19 2.29 -9.83 4.52
N ILE A 20 2.84 -8.78 5.14
CA ILE A 20 2.42 -8.35 6.48
C ILE A 20 0.94 -7.95 6.47
N PRO A 21 0.48 -7.06 5.56
CA PRO A 21 -0.93 -6.72 5.46
C PRO A 21 -1.81 -7.89 5.05
N ALA A 22 -1.33 -8.81 4.21
CA ALA A 22 -2.10 -10.00 3.83
C ALA A 22 -2.38 -10.89 5.05
N ILE A 23 -1.39 -11.12 5.91
CA ILE A 23 -1.56 -11.88 7.15
C ILE A 23 -2.61 -11.22 8.05
N LEU A 24 -2.57 -9.88 8.19
CA LEU A 24 -3.54 -9.14 9.01
C LEU A 24 -4.94 -9.11 8.39
N THR A 25 -5.02 -9.02 7.07
CA THR A 25 -6.28 -8.90 6.31
C THR A 25 -6.98 -10.25 6.14
N PHE A 26 -6.22 -11.34 6.03
CA PHE A 26 -6.73 -12.69 5.80
C PHE A 26 -7.81 -13.14 6.80
N PRO A 27 -7.63 -13.05 8.14
CA PRO A 27 -8.66 -13.46 9.08
C PRO A 27 -9.93 -12.60 8.97
N VAL A 28 -9.77 -11.30 8.70
CA VAL A 28 -10.88 -10.36 8.54
C VAL A 28 -11.72 -10.71 7.30
N VAL A 29 -11.07 -10.95 6.17
CA VAL A 29 -11.73 -11.35 4.91
C VAL A 29 -12.39 -12.72 5.08
N PHE A 30 -11.70 -13.69 5.68
CA PHE A 30 -12.21 -15.04 5.89
C PHE A 30 -13.45 -15.06 6.79
N TRP A 31 -13.49 -14.25 7.84
CA TRP A 31 -14.64 -14.15 8.73
C TRP A 31 -15.80 -13.36 8.09
N SER A 32 -15.48 -12.26 7.40
CA SER A 32 -16.47 -11.37 6.80
C SER A 32 -17.07 -11.89 5.50
N ARG A 33 -16.53 -12.95 4.87
CA ARG A 33 -17.10 -13.55 3.64
C ARG A 33 -18.57 -13.96 3.74
N ARG A 34 -19.07 -14.19 4.97
CA ARG A 34 -20.48 -14.49 5.24
C ARG A 34 -21.36 -13.23 5.31
N ARG A 35 -20.77 -12.06 5.53
CA ARG A 35 -21.46 -10.78 5.75
C ARG A 35 -21.32 -9.80 4.57
N VAL A 36 -20.20 -9.86 3.85
CA VAL A 36 -19.85 -8.95 2.76
C VAL A 36 -19.42 -9.74 1.54
N ARG A 37 -19.88 -9.31 0.36
CA ARG A 37 -19.47 -9.90 -0.92
C ARG A 37 -18.14 -9.28 -1.37
N TRP A 38 -17.08 -10.08 -1.30
CA TRP A 38 -15.75 -9.75 -1.79
C TRP A 38 -15.65 -9.97 -3.30
N TYR A 39 -14.97 -9.07 -3.99
CA TYR A 39 -14.66 -9.21 -5.40
C TYR A 39 -13.17 -9.50 -5.62
N PRO A 40 -12.81 -10.34 -6.60
CA PRO A 40 -11.41 -10.70 -6.83
C PRO A 40 -10.52 -9.51 -7.20
N TRP A 41 -11.09 -8.47 -7.83
CA TRP A 41 -10.35 -7.24 -8.15
C TRP A 41 -9.97 -6.42 -6.92
N GLU A 42 -10.53 -6.68 -5.73
CA GLU A 42 -10.10 -6.03 -4.50
C GLU A 42 -8.68 -6.44 -4.09
N LEU A 43 -8.18 -7.58 -4.61
CA LEU A 43 -6.78 -7.99 -4.47
C LEU A 43 -5.82 -7.01 -5.15
N LEU A 44 -6.30 -6.15 -6.06
CA LEU A 44 -5.50 -5.05 -6.62
C LEU A 44 -5.03 -4.06 -5.53
N ALA A 45 -5.65 -4.06 -4.35
CA ALA A 45 -5.17 -3.29 -3.20
C ALA A 45 -3.76 -3.72 -2.74
N PHE A 46 -3.29 -4.92 -3.09
CA PHE A 46 -1.93 -5.41 -2.81
C PHE A 46 -0.93 -5.16 -3.96
N VAL A 47 -1.36 -4.49 -5.03
CA VAL A 47 -0.50 -4.26 -6.20
C VAL A 47 -0.52 -2.79 -6.60
N LEU A 48 -1.70 -2.19 -6.78
CA LEU A 48 -1.83 -0.83 -7.31
C LEU A 48 -1.21 0.25 -6.42
N PRO A 49 -1.45 0.30 -5.09
CA PRO A 49 -0.86 1.36 -4.28
C PRO A 49 0.67 1.28 -4.26
N PHE A 50 1.23 0.06 -4.23
CA PHE A 50 2.67 -0.15 -4.34
C PHE A 50 3.21 0.26 -5.71
N ALA A 51 2.52 -0.09 -6.80
CA ALA A 51 2.91 0.33 -8.14
C ALA A 51 2.90 1.86 -8.28
N VAL A 52 1.87 2.54 -7.74
CA VAL A 52 1.81 4.01 -7.69
C VAL A 52 3.02 4.58 -6.94
N TRP A 53 3.30 4.10 -5.73
CA TRP A 53 4.46 4.53 -4.96
C TRP A 53 5.78 4.28 -5.71
N LEU A 54 5.95 3.12 -6.33
CA LEU A 54 7.15 2.76 -7.08
C LEU A 54 7.34 3.65 -8.32
N THR A 55 6.27 3.95 -9.06
CA THR A 55 6.34 4.84 -10.23
C THR A 55 6.70 6.26 -9.84
N LEU A 56 6.17 6.78 -8.71
CA LEU A 56 6.55 8.09 -8.19
C LEU A 56 8.04 8.13 -7.80
N LYS A 57 8.54 7.05 -7.16
CA LYS A 57 9.97 6.91 -6.86
C LYS A 57 10.82 6.86 -8.14
N TRP A 58 10.35 6.17 -9.18
CA TRP A 58 11.05 6.05 -10.46
C TRP A 58 11.06 7.36 -11.27
N GLN A 59 9.99 8.15 -11.24
CA GLN A 59 9.92 9.38 -12.04
C GLN A 59 10.79 10.51 -11.47
N ARG A 60 11.06 10.51 -10.16
CA ARG A 60 11.90 11.50 -9.47
C ARG A 60 13.27 10.90 -9.12
N VAL A 61 13.98 10.33 -10.10
CA VAL A 61 15.42 10.03 -9.95
C VAL A 61 16.19 11.35 -9.92
N ASP A 62 16.06 12.07 -8.80
CA ASP A 62 16.98 13.14 -8.44
C ASP A 62 18.23 12.45 -7.86
N PRO A 63 19.44 12.63 -8.43
CA PRO A 63 20.67 11.98 -7.97
C PRO A 63 21.06 12.34 -6.53
N SER A 64 20.43 13.36 -5.95
CA SER A 64 20.64 13.81 -4.56
C SER A 64 19.70 13.15 -3.55
N LEU A 65 18.70 12.37 -4.02
CA LEU A 65 17.76 11.58 -3.23
C LEU A 65 18.04 10.09 -3.46
N GLU A 66 19.25 9.64 -3.13
CA GLU A 66 19.48 8.21 -2.84
C GLU A 66 18.76 7.86 -1.53
N LYS A 67 17.41 7.87 -1.57
CA LYS A 67 16.53 7.36 -0.51
C LYS A 67 16.76 5.87 -0.40
N GLY A 68 17.76 5.53 0.42
CA GLY A 68 18.21 4.21 0.75
C GLY A 68 17.17 3.42 1.54
N ILE A 69 17.66 2.43 2.30
CA ILE A 69 16.91 1.44 3.08
C ILE A 69 15.84 2.07 3.99
N ASP A 70 15.97 3.37 4.31
CA ASP A 70 15.00 4.19 5.06
C ASP A 70 13.59 4.22 4.45
N ASN A 71 13.44 3.92 3.15
CA ASN A 71 12.14 3.75 2.50
C ASN A 71 11.40 2.45 2.86
N LEU A 72 11.98 1.55 3.66
CA LEU A 72 11.28 0.35 4.14
C LEU A 72 10.02 0.72 4.94
N LEU A 73 10.12 1.76 5.78
CA LEU A 73 9.03 2.20 6.62
C LEU A 73 7.89 2.79 5.79
N GLU A 74 8.20 3.57 4.75
CA GLU A 74 7.19 4.11 3.83
C GLU A 74 6.33 2.98 3.22
N SER A 75 7.00 1.95 2.68
CA SER A 75 6.33 0.78 2.10
C SER A 75 5.43 0.07 3.12
N LEU A 76 5.91 -0.08 4.36
CA LEU A 76 5.13 -0.68 5.44
C LEU A 76 3.89 0.15 5.81
N PHE A 77 4.02 1.47 5.93
CA PHE A 77 2.89 2.37 6.23
C PHE A 77 1.79 2.31 5.19
N VAL A 78 2.16 2.30 3.90
CA VAL A 78 1.18 2.14 2.80
C VAL A 78 0.50 0.78 2.88
N GLY A 79 1.27 -0.28 3.20
CA GLY A 79 0.75 -1.64 3.38
C GLY A 79 -0.28 -1.74 4.50
N LEU A 80 -0.02 -1.11 5.65
CA LEU A 80 -0.94 -1.07 6.80
C LEU A 80 -2.27 -0.36 6.49
N GLY A 81 -2.35 0.43 5.41
CA GLY A 81 -3.62 0.96 4.92
C GLY A 81 -4.61 -0.14 4.51
N ILE A 82 -4.13 -1.27 3.99
CA ILE A 82 -4.96 -2.37 3.47
C ILE A 82 -5.86 -3.00 4.56
N PRO A 83 -5.35 -3.42 5.73
CA PRO A 83 -6.20 -3.96 6.80
C PRO A 83 -7.18 -2.89 7.32
N CYS A 84 -6.78 -1.62 7.40
CA CYS A 84 -7.69 -0.52 7.77
C CYS A 84 -8.86 -0.38 6.77
N ALA A 85 -8.56 -0.37 5.47
CA ALA A 85 -9.56 -0.34 4.42
C ALA A 85 -10.48 -1.57 4.46
N THR A 86 -9.92 -2.74 4.74
CA THR A 86 -10.66 -4.00 4.92
C THR A 86 -11.63 -3.90 6.10
N LEU A 87 -11.17 -3.39 7.25
CA LEU A 87 -12.02 -3.19 8.43
C LEU A 87 -13.14 -2.18 8.17
N MET A 88 -12.83 -1.04 7.54
CA MET A 88 -13.85 -0.07 7.12
C MET A 88 -14.90 -0.70 6.20
N ARG A 89 -14.45 -1.53 5.25
CA ARG A 89 -15.35 -2.25 4.35
C ARG A 89 -16.27 -3.21 5.09
N VAL A 90 -15.77 -3.93 6.07
CA VAL A 90 -16.58 -4.84 6.89
C VAL A 90 -17.56 -4.08 7.79
N ALA A 91 -17.15 -2.94 8.34
CA ALA A 91 -17.99 -2.10 9.19
C ALA A 91 -19.14 -1.45 8.41
N VAL A 92 -18.84 -0.84 7.25
CA VAL A 92 -19.84 -0.13 6.43
C VAL A 92 -20.63 -1.08 5.52
N GLY A 93 -20.00 -2.15 5.04
CA GLY A 93 -20.62 -3.13 4.14
C GLY A 93 -21.81 -3.87 4.74
N GLN A 94 -21.86 -3.99 6.07
CA GLN A 94 -23.02 -4.54 6.78
C GLN A 94 -24.25 -3.61 6.70
N SER A 95 -24.04 -2.30 6.57
CA SER A 95 -25.12 -1.30 6.56
C SER A 95 -25.55 -0.89 5.14
N CYS A 96 -24.69 -1.02 4.13
CA CYS A 96 -24.89 -0.45 2.79
C CYS A 96 -24.81 -1.49 1.66
N GLY A 97 -25.59 -2.57 1.74
CA GLY A 97 -25.53 -3.72 0.81
C GLY A 97 -25.57 -3.38 -0.70
N ARG A 98 -26.16 -2.25 -1.10
CA ARG A 98 -26.23 -1.81 -2.51
C ARG A 98 -24.96 -1.07 -2.98
N TYR A 99 -24.22 -0.43 -2.08
CA TYR A 99 -23.07 0.42 -2.40
C TYR A 99 -21.71 -0.25 -2.17
N GLY A 100 -21.68 -1.55 -1.84
CA GLY A 100 -20.44 -2.28 -1.54
C GLY A 100 -19.39 -2.23 -2.65
N LYS A 101 -19.78 -2.26 -3.93
CA LYS A 101 -18.83 -2.12 -5.05
C LYS A 101 -18.17 -0.73 -5.06
N VAL A 102 -18.99 0.32 -4.98
CA VAL A 102 -18.53 1.72 -4.99
C VAL A 102 -17.59 1.96 -3.80
N LEU A 103 -17.94 1.46 -2.61
CA LEU A 103 -17.09 1.58 -1.43
C LEU A 103 -15.70 0.95 -1.63
N ALA A 104 -15.59 -0.22 -2.27
CA ALA A 104 -14.27 -0.81 -2.52
C ALA A 104 -13.46 0.00 -3.53
N MET A 105 -14.11 0.55 -4.56
CA MET A 105 -13.43 1.42 -5.53
C MET A 105 -12.90 2.67 -4.83
N VAL A 106 -13.71 3.31 -3.99
CA VAL A 106 -13.30 4.47 -3.20
C VAL A 106 -12.14 4.11 -2.25
N LEU A 107 -12.22 3.00 -1.53
CA LEU A 107 -11.14 2.57 -0.64
C LEU A 107 -9.85 2.27 -1.41
N LEU A 108 -9.93 1.63 -2.58
CA LEU A 108 -8.77 1.38 -3.43
C LEU A 108 -8.14 2.69 -3.94
N LEU A 109 -8.96 3.65 -4.39
CA LEU A 109 -8.49 4.98 -4.78
C LEU A 109 -7.85 5.72 -3.60
N LEU A 110 -8.43 5.64 -2.41
CA LEU A 110 -7.87 6.20 -1.19
C LEU A 110 -6.54 5.55 -0.81
N LEU A 111 -6.37 4.25 -1.00
CA LEU A 111 -5.09 3.57 -0.79
C LEU A 111 -4.02 4.04 -1.77
N CYS A 112 -4.37 4.23 -3.05
CA CYS A 112 -3.46 4.82 -4.03
C CYS A 112 -3.11 6.28 -3.69
N GLY A 113 -4.10 7.06 -3.24
CA GLY A 113 -3.90 8.42 -2.75
C GLY A 113 -3.00 8.46 -1.51
N LEU A 114 -3.18 7.52 -0.57
CA LEU A 114 -2.34 7.36 0.60
C LEU A 114 -0.90 7.03 0.20
N ALA A 115 -0.70 6.16 -0.79
CA ALA A 115 0.62 5.84 -1.31
C ALA A 115 1.35 7.08 -1.86
N ALA A 116 0.63 7.92 -2.62
CA ALA A 116 1.15 9.20 -3.09
C ALA A 116 1.40 10.18 -1.93
N ALA A 117 0.49 10.28 -0.97
CA ALA A 117 0.62 11.16 0.19
C ALA A 117 1.84 10.78 1.04
N VAL A 118 2.02 9.49 1.37
CA VAL A 118 3.19 9.00 2.12
C VAL A 118 4.48 9.38 1.39
N TYR A 119 4.52 9.25 0.07
CA TYR A 119 5.69 9.66 -0.72
C TYR A 119 6.00 11.16 -0.59
N PHE A 120 4.99 12.03 -0.65
CA PHE A 120 5.19 13.49 -0.56
C PHE A 120 5.42 14.00 0.86
N PHE A 121 4.81 13.37 1.86
CA PHE A 121 4.82 13.84 3.24
C PHE A 121 5.86 13.17 4.13
N THR A 122 6.48 12.06 3.70
CA THR A 122 7.55 11.44 4.50
C THR A 122 8.86 12.16 4.21
N PRO A 123 9.35 13.01 5.15
CA PRO A 123 10.65 13.63 5.00
C PRO A 123 11.71 12.53 4.93
N ASP A 124 12.77 12.78 4.17
CA ASP A 124 13.89 11.85 4.11
C ASP A 124 14.51 11.73 5.51
N LEU A 125 14.49 10.53 6.09
CA LEU A 125 15.08 10.24 7.40
C LEU A 125 16.63 10.18 7.32
N GLY A 126 17.19 10.19 6.11
CA GLY A 126 18.58 10.52 5.84
C GLY A 126 18.86 11.98 6.17
N GLY A 127 19.17 12.25 7.43
CA GLY A 127 19.37 13.59 7.96
C GLY A 127 20.32 14.44 7.11
N ARG A 128 19.81 15.55 6.58
CA ARG A 128 20.63 16.74 6.36
C ARG A 128 20.96 17.35 7.72
N ILE A 129 22.05 16.87 8.32
CA ILE A 129 22.89 17.71 9.16
C ILE A 129 23.92 18.33 8.20
N GLY A 130 23.79 19.63 7.92
CA GLY A 130 24.66 20.41 7.02
C GLY A 130 23.96 20.76 5.69
N CYS A 131 23.74 22.02 5.31
CA CYS A 131 24.30 23.30 5.74
C CYS A 131 23.19 24.35 5.92
#